data_AF-A0A3A5W8N8-F1
#
_entry.id   AF-A0A3A5W8N8-F1
#
_cell.length_a   1.000
_cell.length_b   1.000
_cell.length_c   1.000
_cell.angle_alpha   90.00
_cell.angle_beta   90.00
_cell.angle_gamma   90.00
#
_symmetry.space_group_name_H-M   'P 1'
#
loop_
_entity.id
_entity.type
_entity.pdbx_description
1 polymer ?
#
loop_
_entity_poly.entity_id
_entity_poly.type
_entity_poly.pdbx_seq_one_letter_code
_entity_poly.pdbx_strand_id
1 'polypeptide(L)'
;MVVQKSHTLLARSIHWSFILLYIYGIFKQVNELDELEENNLLLFEIVFATLFLVIVILRYSYMRRFKTFLGAREPVHIVHYYFARSVHKAMYAVFILLPLTGLIIAALYTNGYQNEDGLLMGAALGIHEFTATASYVLIATHIAAAIYSRVKGEGVWSSMVPILKEDKPSENELVKKIASIEEQIYDKVEGFFSSRNK
;
A
#
# COMPACT_ATOMS: atom_id res chain seq x y z
N MET A 1 -20.28 -23.15 2.59
CA MET A 1 -19.35 -22.16 3.20
C MET A 1 -19.91 -20.77 2.98
N VAL A 2 -20.11 -19.99 4.05
CA VAL A 2 -20.55 -18.60 3.93
C VAL A 2 -19.43 -17.81 3.25
N VAL A 3 -19.66 -17.32 2.03
CA VAL A 3 -18.71 -16.46 1.33
C VAL A 3 -18.60 -15.16 2.13
N GLN A 4 -17.45 -14.94 2.75
CA GLN A 4 -17.20 -13.70 3.48
C GLN A 4 -17.24 -12.52 2.50
N LYS A 5 -18.21 -11.61 2.69
CA LYS A 5 -18.40 -10.44 1.81
C LYS A 5 -17.72 -9.17 2.31
N SER A 6 -17.12 -9.19 3.50
CA SER A 6 -16.46 -8.01 4.08
C SER A 6 -15.31 -8.38 5.01
N HIS A 7 -14.40 -7.44 5.21
CA HIS A 7 -13.30 -7.58 6.15
C HIS A 7 -13.84 -7.62 7.59
N THR A 8 -13.15 -8.38 8.44
CA THR A 8 -13.43 -8.41 9.88
C THR A 8 -13.26 -7.00 10.49
N LEU A 9 -13.84 -6.77 11.67
CA LEU A 9 -13.61 -5.52 12.40
C LEU A 9 -12.11 -5.32 12.65
N LEU A 10 -11.42 -6.38 13.08
CA LEU A 10 -9.97 -6.35 13.31
C LEU A 10 -9.17 -5.98 12.05
N ALA A 11 -9.51 -6.56 10.89
CA ALA A 11 -8.86 -6.20 9.61
C ALA A 11 -9.01 -4.70 9.30
N ARG A 12 -10.22 -4.16 9.48
CA ARG A 12 -10.50 -2.74 9.26
C ARG A 12 -9.76 -1.87 10.26
N SER A 13 -9.80 -2.21 11.54
CA SER A 13 -9.05 -1.49 12.59
C SER A 13 -7.56 -1.44 12.28
N ILE A 14 -6.94 -2.57 11.94
CA ILE A 14 -5.51 -2.64 11.57
C ILE A 14 -5.22 -1.82 10.31
N HIS A 15 -6.11 -1.82 9.32
CA HIS A 15 -5.94 -1.02 8.10
C HIS A 15 -5.95 0.48 8.40
N TRP A 16 -6.94 0.98 9.14
CA TRP A 16 -7.10 2.41 9.42
C TRP A 16 -6.11 2.93 10.46
N SER A 17 -5.77 2.13 11.48
CA SER A 17 -4.70 2.52 12.43
C SER A 17 -3.34 2.63 11.74
N PHE A 18 -3.08 1.80 10.73
CA PHE A 18 -1.85 1.88 9.94
C PHE A 18 -1.74 3.18 9.14
N ILE A 19 -2.86 3.73 8.66
CA ILE A 19 -2.88 5.04 7.98
C ILE A 19 -2.45 6.15 8.95
N LEU A 20 -3.00 6.17 10.16
CA LEU A 20 -2.63 7.16 11.18
C LEU A 20 -1.15 7.05 11.56
N LEU A 21 -0.65 5.81 11.74
CA LEU A 21 0.75 5.56 12.04
C LEU A 21 1.67 6.05 10.91
N TYR A 22 1.32 5.77 9.65
CA TYR A 22 2.09 6.19 8.49
C TYR A 22 2.12 7.72 8.33
N ILE A 23 0.96 8.38 8.49
CA ILE A 23 0.88 9.85 8.48
C ILE A 23 1.73 10.46 9.60
N TYR A 24 1.68 9.88 10.80
CA TYR A 24 2.54 10.32 11.91
C TYR A 24 4.02 10.19 11.57
N GLY A 25 4.43 9.10 10.91
CA GLY A 25 5.79 8.91 10.41
C GLY A 25 6.22 10.02 9.46
N ILE A 26 5.39 10.40 8.49
CA ILE A 26 5.68 11.53 7.58
C ILE A 26 5.87 12.84 8.34
N PHE A 27 5.03 13.12 9.34
CA PHE A 27 5.14 14.37 10.12
C PHE A 27 6.36 14.41 11.04
N LYS A 28 6.92 13.25 11.40
CA LYS A 28 8.03 13.13 12.35
C LYS A 28 9.34 12.75 11.70
N GLN A 29 9.34 12.47 10.41
CA GLN A 29 10.54 12.10 9.67
C GLN A 29 11.62 13.19 9.78
N VAL A 30 12.86 12.73 9.76
CA VAL A 30 14.06 13.57 9.64
C VAL A 30 14.21 14.04 8.20
N ASN A 31 14.64 15.29 7.99
CA ASN A 31 14.84 15.85 6.64
C ASN A 31 16.30 15.79 6.21
N GLU A 32 17.22 16.07 7.13
CA GLU A 32 18.67 16.12 6.87
C GLU A 32 19.43 15.14 7.78
N LEU A 33 20.52 14.51 7.31
CA LEU A 33 21.21 13.47 8.08
C LEU A 33 21.87 14.02 9.36
N ASP A 34 22.28 15.29 9.35
CA ASP A 34 22.91 15.96 10.48
C ASP A 34 21.97 16.11 11.69
N GLU A 35 20.66 16.15 11.49
CA GLU A 35 19.67 16.11 12.58
C GLU A 35 19.83 14.86 13.47
N LEU A 36 20.41 13.77 12.95
CA LEU A 36 20.69 12.54 13.72
C LEU A 36 21.79 12.70 14.77
N GLU A 37 22.51 13.83 14.81
CA GLU A 37 23.44 14.16 15.90
C GLU A 37 22.70 14.29 17.24
N GLU A 38 21.43 14.71 17.21
CA GLU A 38 20.56 14.75 18.38
C GLU A 38 20.19 13.31 18.81
N ASN A 39 20.88 12.80 19.82
CA ASN A 39 20.70 11.43 20.34
C ASN A 39 19.24 11.04 20.62
N ASN A 40 18.44 11.99 21.10
CA ASN A 40 17.02 11.75 21.38
C ASN A 40 16.22 11.53 20.08
N LEU A 41 16.56 12.24 19.00
CA LEU A 41 15.93 12.10 17.70
C LEU A 41 16.35 10.78 17.04
N LEU A 42 17.64 10.45 17.05
CA LEU A 42 18.14 9.16 16.55
C LEU A 42 17.47 7.98 17.27
N LEU A 43 17.39 8.02 18.60
CA LEU A 43 16.72 6.97 19.38
C LEU A 43 15.23 6.88 19.03
N PHE A 44 14.55 8.02 18.87
CA PHE A 44 13.16 8.07 18.46
C PHE A 44 12.96 7.40 17.09
N GLU A 45 13.79 7.72 16.09
CA GLU A 45 13.73 7.12 14.75
C GLU A 45 13.95 5.61 14.78
N ILE A 46 14.93 5.13 15.55
CA ILE A 46 15.19 3.68 15.70
C ILE A 46 13.97 2.98 16.31
N VAL A 47 13.41 3.51 17.40
CA VAL A 47 12.25 2.92 18.08
C VAL A 47 11.04 2.97 17.16
N PHE A 48 10.78 4.10 16.51
CA PHE A 48 9.66 4.29 15.61
C PHE A 48 9.74 3.36 14.40
N ALA A 49 10.89 3.31 13.71
CA ALA A 49 11.11 2.43 12.57
C ALA A 49 10.97 0.95 12.95
N THR A 50 11.50 0.55 14.10
CA THR A 50 11.37 -0.83 14.60
C THR A 50 9.91 -1.19 14.86
N LEU A 51 9.17 -0.32 15.56
CA LEU A 51 7.74 -0.54 15.84
C LEU A 51 6.92 -0.56 14.54
N PHE A 52 7.20 0.37 13.62
CA PHE A 52 6.55 0.43 12.32
C PHE A 52 6.79 -0.87 11.53
N LEU A 53 8.03 -1.37 11.50
CA LEU A 53 8.40 -2.62 10.84
C LEU A 53 7.66 -3.82 11.42
N VAL A 54 7.60 -3.94 12.76
CA VAL A 54 6.84 -5.00 13.42
C VAL A 54 5.35 -4.93 13.05
N ILE A 55 4.76 -3.73 13.13
CA ILE A 55 3.34 -3.52 12.82
C ILE A 55 3.02 -3.86 11.36
N VAL A 56 3.85 -3.46 10.39
CA VAL A 56 3.60 -3.77 8.98
C VAL A 56 3.72 -5.27 8.70
N ILE A 57 4.67 -5.98 9.34
CA ILE A 57 4.81 -7.44 9.21
C ILE A 57 3.60 -8.16 9.79
N LEU A 58 3.14 -7.76 10.98
CA LEU A 58 1.93 -8.32 11.61
C LEU A 58 0.69 -8.07 10.75
N ARG A 59 0.55 -6.84 10.25
CA ARG A 59 -0.53 -6.45 9.34
C ARG A 59 -0.51 -7.31 8.07
N TYR A 60 0.64 -7.44 7.41
CA TYR A 60 0.78 -8.28 6.22
C TYR A 60 0.37 -9.73 6.50
N SER A 61 0.87 -10.29 7.60
CA SER A 61 0.60 -11.67 8.01
C SER A 61 -0.88 -11.91 8.30
N TYR A 62 -1.58 -10.93 8.88
CA TYR A 62 -3.01 -11.01 9.12
C TYR A 62 -3.83 -10.86 7.82
N MET A 63 -3.47 -9.87 6.99
CA MET A 63 -4.27 -9.44 5.83
C MET A 63 -4.10 -10.34 4.60
N ARG A 64 -2.98 -11.06 4.46
CA ARG A 64 -2.74 -12.01 3.34
C ARG A 64 -3.76 -13.16 3.24
N ARG A 65 -4.62 -13.33 4.25
CA ARG A 65 -5.70 -14.33 4.29
C ARG A 65 -6.96 -13.88 3.54
N PHE A 66 -7.11 -12.58 3.27
CA PHE A 66 -8.25 -12.05 2.52
C PHE A 66 -7.92 -11.99 1.01
N LYS A 67 -8.95 -12.15 0.18
CA LYS A 67 -8.83 -11.95 -1.27
C LYS A 67 -8.75 -10.45 -1.58
N THR A 68 -7.97 -10.06 -2.60
CA THR A 68 -7.78 -8.67 -3.02
C THR A 68 -9.09 -7.92 -3.30
N PHE A 69 -10.06 -8.59 -3.92
CA PHE A 69 -11.38 -8.06 -4.27
C PHE A 69 -12.49 -8.60 -3.35
N LEU A 70 -12.20 -8.75 -2.05
CA LEU A 70 -13.22 -9.15 -1.08
C LEU A 70 -14.38 -8.13 -1.10
N GLY A 71 -15.61 -8.62 -1.24
CA GLY A 71 -16.80 -7.77 -1.32
C GLY A 71 -17.21 -7.35 -2.75
N ALA A 72 -16.43 -7.72 -3.77
CA ALA A 72 -16.84 -7.54 -5.16
C ALA A 72 -18.19 -8.22 -5.44
N ARG A 73 -19.09 -7.48 -6.11
CA ARG A 73 -20.45 -7.93 -6.47
C ARG A 73 -20.49 -8.71 -7.77
N GLU A 74 -19.54 -8.46 -8.66
CA GLU A 74 -19.41 -9.09 -9.96
C GLU A 74 -18.09 -9.85 -10.05
N PRO A 75 -17.98 -10.86 -10.92
CA PRO A 75 -16.71 -11.53 -11.21
C PRO A 75 -15.67 -10.51 -11.66
N VAL A 76 -14.46 -10.61 -11.12
CA VAL A 76 -13.36 -9.70 -11.47
C VAL A 76 -12.46 -10.39 -12.48
N HIS A 77 -12.17 -9.71 -13.60
CA HIS A 77 -11.20 -10.17 -14.58
C HIS A 77 -9.85 -10.50 -13.96
N ILE A 78 -9.21 -11.55 -14.48
CA ILE A 78 -7.95 -12.05 -13.93
C ILE A 78 -6.82 -11.01 -14.01
N VAL A 79 -6.81 -10.22 -15.09
CA VAL A 79 -5.83 -9.14 -15.30
C VAL A 79 -5.98 -8.07 -14.23
N HIS A 80 -7.20 -7.61 -13.99
CA HIS A 80 -7.51 -6.64 -12.94
C HIS A 80 -7.17 -7.18 -11.55
N TYR A 81 -7.48 -8.45 -11.29
CA TYR A 81 -7.12 -9.15 -10.06
C TYR A 81 -5.60 -9.08 -9.79
N TYR A 82 -4.78 -9.46 -10.78
CA TYR A 82 -3.33 -9.45 -10.64
C TYR A 82 -2.76 -8.04 -10.55
N PHE A 83 -3.34 -7.07 -11.25
CA PHE A 83 -2.92 -5.67 -11.15
C PHE A 83 -3.10 -5.15 -9.71
N ALA A 84 -4.31 -5.23 -9.16
CA ALA A 84 -4.58 -4.74 -7.81
C ALA A 84 -3.76 -5.51 -6.75
N ARG A 85 -3.60 -6.83 -6.93
CA ARG A 85 -2.77 -7.65 -6.04
C ARG A 85 -1.30 -7.24 -6.10
N SER A 86 -0.80 -6.86 -7.28
CA SER A 86 0.57 -6.37 -7.46
C SER A 86 0.76 -5.03 -6.77
N VAL A 87 -0.20 -4.10 -6.88
CA VAL A 87 -0.17 -2.82 -6.16
C VAL A 87 -0.10 -3.07 -4.64
N HIS A 88 -0.95 -3.92 -4.08
CA HIS A 88 -0.89 -4.22 -2.63
C HIS A 88 0.44 -4.84 -2.22
N LYS A 89 0.99 -5.77 -3.01
CA LYS A 89 2.31 -6.37 -2.72
C LYS A 89 3.42 -5.33 -2.79
N ALA A 90 3.41 -4.46 -3.78
CA ALA A 90 4.37 -3.36 -3.91
C ALA A 90 4.28 -2.41 -2.71
N MET A 91 3.06 -2.06 -2.27
CA MET A 91 2.84 -1.26 -1.06
C MET A 91 3.46 -1.92 0.17
N TYR A 92 3.24 -3.22 0.39
CA TYR A 92 3.88 -3.91 1.51
C TYR A 92 5.40 -3.94 1.39
N ALA A 93 5.93 -4.11 0.17
CA ALA A 93 7.37 -4.07 -0.05
C ALA A 93 7.95 -2.71 0.37
N VAL A 94 7.38 -1.59 -0.11
CA VAL A 94 7.88 -0.25 0.25
C VAL A 94 7.66 0.08 1.73
N PHE A 95 6.54 -0.34 2.34
CA PHE A 95 6.31 -0.13 3.78
C PHE A 95 7.22 -0.96 4.67
N ILE A 96 7.79 -2.07 4.18
CA ILE A 96 8.81 -2.85 4.88
C ILE A 96 10.19 -2.26 4.63
N LEU A 97 10.50 -1.90 3.38
CA LEU A 97 11.80 -1.32 3.03
C LEU A 97 12.04 0.01 3.75
N LEU A 98 11.02 0.88 3.86
CA LEU A 98 11.17 2.21 4.43
C LEU A 98 11.75 2.20 5.87
N PRO A 99 11.13 1.52 6.86
CA PRO A 99 11.74 1.42 8.19
C PRO A 99 13.03 0.60 8.18
N LEU A 100 13.17 -0.40 7.31
CA LEU A 100 14.38 -1.22 7.25
C LEU A 100 15.59 -0.39 6.81
N THR A 101 15.45 0.43 5.78
CA THR A 101 16.52 1.33 5.34
C THR A 101 16.75 2.45 6.33
N GLY A 102 15.71 2.95 7.03
CA GLY A 102 15.87 3.89 8.15
C GLY A 102 16.73 3.30 9.27
N LEU A 103 16.50 2.04 9.65
CA LEU A 103 17.33 1.32 10.62
C LEU A 103 18.76 1.09 10.12
N ILE A 104 18.94 0.84 8.83
CA ILE A 104 20.28 0.73 8.21
C ILE A 104 21.00 2.08 8.28
N ILE A 105 20.33 3.20 7.96
CA ILE A 105 20.88 4.56 8.08
C ILE A 105 21.31 4.82 9.52
N ALA A 106 20.43 4.57 10.50
CA ALA A 106 20.74 4.75 11.92
C ALA A 106 21.93 3.88 12.36
N ALA A 107 22.00 2.63 11.91
CA ALA A 107 23.11 1.74 12.21
C ALA A 107 24.42 2.24 11.58
N LEU A 108 24.41 2.65 10.32
CA LEU A 108 25.58 3.22 9.64
C LEU A 108 26.07 4.49 10.34
N TYR A 109 25.14 5.40 10.66
CA TYR A 109 25.44 6.65 11.35
C TYR A 109 26.11 6.40 12.71
N THR A 110 25.56 5.48 13.51
CA THR A 110 26.11 5.09 14.82
C THR A 110 27.48 4.42 14.72
N ASN A 111 27.80 3.79 13.58
CA ASN A 111 29.12 3.21 13.31
C ASN A 111 30.11 4.22 12.69
N GLY A 112 29.77 5.51 12.67
CA GLY A 112 30.65 6.59 12.19
C GLY A 112 30.56 6.87 10.69
N TYR A 113 29.66 6.20 9.94
CA TYR A 113 29.43 6.50 8.53
C TYR A 113 28.45 7.68 8.40
N GLN A 114 28.90 8.88 8.73
CA GLN A 114 28.05 10.09 8.77
C GLN A 114 28.11 10.95 7.49
N ASN A 115 28.96 10.58 6.53
CA ASN A 115 29.07 11.32 5.28
C ASN A 115 28.03 10.82 4.26
N GLU A 116 27.07 11.68 3.89
CA GLU A 116 26.05 11.41 2.88
C GLU A 116 26.64 11.05 1.50
N ASP A 117 27.77 11.65 1.12
CA ASP A 117 28.47 11.36 -0.14
C ASP A 117 29.22 10.01 -0.10
N GLY A 118 29.34 9.39 1.08
CA GLY A 118 29.96 8.09 1.25
C GLY A 118 29.11 6.99 0.61
N LEU A 119 29.74 6.07 -0.14
CA LEU A 119 29.04 5.04 -0.92
C LEU A 119 27.95 4.28 -0.12
N LEU A 120 28.24 3.87 1.11
CA LEU A 120 27.29 3.10 1.93
C LEU A 120 26.11 3.96 2.43
N MET A 121 26.40 5.14 2.99
CA MET A 121 25.37 6.03 3.52
C MET A 121 24.52 6.62 2.39
N GLY A 122 25.15 7.13 1.33
CA GLY A 122 24.47 7.64 0.14
C GLY A 122 23.58 6.59 -0.54
N ALA A 123 24.02 5.33 -0.63
CA ALA A 123 23.16 4.25 -1.12
C ALA A 123 21.95 3.99 -0.20
N ALA A 124 22.16 3.99 1.13
CA ALA A 124 21.08 3.77 2.09
C ALA A 124 20.04 4.91 2.04
N LEU A 125 20.50 6.16 2.01
CA LEU A 125 19.66 7.36 1.83
C LEU A 125 18.90 7.31 0.51
N GLY A 126 19.58 7.04 -0.61
CA GLY A 126 18.95 6.97 -1.93
C GLY A 126 17.87 5.87 -2.02
N ILE A 127 18.11 4.68 -1.44
CA ILE A 127 17.08 3.64 -1.40
C ILE A 127 15.92 4.07 -0.47
N HIS A 128 16.21 4.71 0.66
CA HIS A 128 15.19 5.19 1.59
C HIS A 128 14.28 6.23 0.93
N GLU A 129 14.85 7.25 0.30
CA GLU A 129 14.13 8.32 -0.42
C GLU A 129 13.31 7.77 -1.59
N PHE A 130 13.91 6.89 -2.40
CA PHE A 130 13.19 6.22 -3.49
C PHE A 130 12.00 5.42 -2.94
N THR A 131 12.18 4.71 -1.83
CA THR A 131 11.13 3.92 -1.20
C THR A 131 10.02 4.82 -0.65
N ALA A 132 10.37 5.95 -0.03
CA ALA A 132 9.41 6.94 0.44
C ALA A 132 8.57 7.49 -0.72
N THR A 133 9.22 7.93 -1.80
CA THR A 133 8.55 8.43 -3.01
C THR A 133 7.63 7.38 -3.63
N ALA A 134 8.13 6.15 -3.79
CA ALA A 134 7.35 5.03 -4.31
C ALA A 134 6.11 4.75 -3.43
N SER A 135 6.24 4.87 -2.11
CA SER A 135 5.13 4.71 -1.18
C SER A 135 4.03 5.75 -1.38
N TYR A 136 4.37 7.02 -1.63
CA TYR A 136 3.40 8.08 -1.94
C TYR A 136 2.63 7.78 -3.23
N VAL A 137 3.33 7.39 -4.29
CA VAL A 137 2.71 7.06 -5.59
C VAL A 137 1.78 5.86 -5.47
N LEU A 138 2.21 4.81 -4.77
CA LEU A 138 1.42 3.60 -4.58
C LEU A 138 0.18 3.85 -3.70
N ILE A 139 0.30 4.67 -2.65
CA ILE A 139 -0.84 5.08 -1.83
C ILE A 139 -1.83 5.90 -2.67
N ALA A 140 -1.36 6.89 -3.43
CA ALA A 140 -2.22 7.70 -4.29
C ALA A 140 -2.98 6.83 -5.29
N THR A 141 -2.28 5.88 -5.93
CA THR A 141 -2.88 4.90 -6.85
C THR A 141 -3.91 4.03 -6.13
N HIS A 142 -3.59 3.53 -4.93
CA HIS A 142 -4.49 2.72 -4.12
C HIS A 142 -5.77 3.46 -3.73
N ILE A 143 -5.66 4.72 -3.27
CA ILE A 143 -6.79 5.56 -2.89
C ILE A 143 -7.64 5.89 -4.12
N ALA A 144 -7.02 6.30 -5.24
CA ALA A 144 -7.73 6.59 -6.48
C ALA A 144 -8.54 5.37 -6.97
N ALA A 145 -7.92 4.18 -6.96
CA ALA A 145 -8.61 2.95 -7.31
C ALA A 145 -9.76 2.61 -6.34
N ALA A 146 -9.58 2.84 -5.03
CA ALA A 146 -10.64 2.62 -4.05
C ALA A 146 -11.82 3.59 -4.25
N ILE A 147 -11.56 4.87 -4.53
CA ILE A 147 -12.60 5.86 -4.84
C ILE A 147 -13.30 5.49 -6.15
N TYR A 148 -12.57 5.11 -7.19
CA TYR A 148 -13.15 4.69 -8.46
C TYR A 148 -14.05 3.45 -8.30
N SER A 149 -13.57 2.45 -7.57
CA SER A 149 -14.35 1.28 -7.14
C SER A 149 -15.64 1.68 -6.43
N ARG A 150 -15.57 2.67 -5.52
CA ARG A 150 -16.75 3.21 -4.84
C ARG A 150 -17.72 3.90 -5.79
N VAL A 151 -17.23 4.65 -6.78
CA VAL A 151 -18.05 5.32 -7.80
C VAL A 151 -18.75 4.31 -8.69
N LYS A 152 -18.09 3.19 -9.04
CA LYS A 152 -18.69 2.06 -9.77
C LYS A 152 -19.75 1.32 -8.93
N GLY A 153 -19.59 1.31 -7.61
CA GLY A 153 -20.49 0.60 -6.71
C GLY A 153 -20.26 -0.91 -6.69
N GLU A 154 -19.03 -1.35 -6.94
CA GLU A 154 -18.67 -2.77 -7.08
C GLU A 154 -18.56 -3.52 -5.74
N GLY A 155 -18.62 -2.82 -4.60
CA GLY A 155 -18.69 -3.42 -3.26
C GLY A 155 -17.34 -3.56 -2.53
N VAL A 156 -16.21 -3.36 -3.23
CA VAL A 156 -14.87 -3.48 -2.65
C VAL A 156 -14.60 -2.39 -1.62
N TRP A 157 -15.02 -1.14 -1.88
CA TRP A 157 -14.94 -0.04 -0.92
C TRP A 157 -15.69 -0.37 0.37
N SER A 158 -16.94 -0.81 0.26
CA SER A 158 -17.78 -1.17 1.40
C SER A 158 -17.23 -2.33 2.24
N SER A 159 -16.32 -3.12 1.69
CA SER A 159 -15.64 -4.19 2.40
C SER A 159 -14.62 -3.67 3.43
N MET A 160 -14.05 -2.48 3.22
CA MET A 160 -12.92 -1.93 4.01
C MET A 160 -13.25 -0.61 4.70
N VAL A 161 -14.00 0.27 4.05
CA VAL A 161 -14.32 1.60 4.56
C VAL A 161 -15.60 1.53 5.42
N PRO A 162 -15.57 2.01 6.66
CA PRO A 162 -16.73 1.90 7.56
C PRO A 162 -17.85 2.90 7.24
N ILE A 163 -17.53 3.99 6.54
CA ILE A 163 -18.43 5.09 6.18
C ILE A 163 -18.70 5.12 4.68
N LEU A 164 -19.79 5.81 4.27
CA LEU A 164 -20.15 6.04 2.87
C LEU A 164 -20.23 4.76 2.04
N LYS A 165 -20.82 3.71 2.58
CA LYS A 165 -20.97 2.42 1.90
C LYS A 165 -21.90 2.53 0.68
N GLU A 166 -21.71 1.63 -0.27
CA GLU A 166 -22.54 1.42 -1.44
C GLU A 166 -23.41 0.18 -1.21
N ASP A 167 -24.69 0.25 -1.57
CA ASP A 167 -25.62 -0.90 -1.46
C ASP A 167 -25.93 -1.53 -2.82
N LYS A 168 -25.73 -0.77 -3.91
CA LYS A 168 -25.95 -1.20 -5.29
C LYS A 168 -24.90 -0.62 -6.25
N PRO A 169 -24.72 -1.21 -7.45
CA PRO A 169 -23.93 -0.62 -8.53
C PRO A 169 -24.41 0.78 -8.93
N SER A 170 -23.54 1.52 -9.61
CA SER A 170 -23.84 2.86 -10.10
C SER A 170 -24.86 2.84 -11.23
N GLU A 171 -25.88 3.70 -11.13
CA GLU A 171 -26.85 3.93 -12.21
C GLU A 171 -26.42 5.04 -13.18
N ASN A 172 -25.26 5.67 -12.95
CA ASN A 172 -24.78 6.75 -13.80
C ASN A 172 -24.30 6.22 -15.16
N GLU A 173 -24.89 6.72 -16.25
CA GLU A 173 -24.60 6.27 -17.61
C GLU A 173 -23.15 6.47 -18.05
N LEU A 174 -22.48 7.54 -17.60
CA LEU A 174 -21.05 7.74 -17.88
C LEU A 174 -20.20 6.67 -17.18
N VAL A 175 -20.51 6.37 -15.92
CA VAL A 175 -19.80 5.33 -15.15
C VAL A 175 -20.00 3.97 -15.80
N LYS A 176 -21.23 3.62 -16.20
CA LYS A 176 -21.53 2.37 -16.92
C LYS A 176 -20.75 2.27 -18.23
N LYS A 177 -20.68 3.36 -19.00
CA LYS A 177 -19.93 3.41 -20.27
C LYS A 177 -18.42 3.24 -20.07
N ILE A 178 -17.85 3.87 -19.05
CA ILE A 178 -16.42 3.72 -18.74
C ILE A 178 -16.14 2.28 -18.28
N ALA A 179 -16.97 1.74 -17.39
CA ALA A 179 -16.84 0.36 -16.93
C ALA A 179 -16.94 -0.65 -18.08
N SER A 180 -17.87 -0.47 -19.03
CA SER A 180 -17.97 -1.39 -20.16
C SER A 180 -16.75 -1.33 -21.11
N ILE A 181 -16.13 -0.17 -21.28
CA ILE A 181 -14.87 -0.04 -22.02
C ILE A 181 -13.73 -0.73 -21.27
N GLU A 182 -13.66 -0.57 -19.94
CA GLU A 182 -12.68 -1.22 -19.07
C GLU A 182 -12.76 -2.76 -19.20
N GLU A 183 -13.96 -3.33 -19.10
CA GLU A 183 -14.20 -4.77 -19.27
C GLU A 183 -13.76 -5.26 -20.67
N GLN A 184 -14.09 -4.53 -21.74
CA GLN A 184 -13.63 -4.87 -23.10
C GLN A 184 -12.11 -4.87 -23.26
N ILE A 185 -11.42 -3.95 -22.56
CA ILE A 185 -9.95 -3.92 -22.55
C ILE A 185 -9.43 -5.15 -21.82
N TYR A 186 -10.01 -5.51 -20.67
CA TYR A 186 -9.62 -6.71 -19.93
C TYR A 186 -9.82 -7.99 -20.75
N ASP A 187 -10.97 -8.15 -21.40
CA ASP A 187 -11.24 -9.26 -22.31
C ASP A 187 -10.20 -9.38 -23.43
N LYS A 188 -9.85 -8.25 -24.06
CA LYS A 188 -8.88 -8.22 -25.14
C LYS A 188 -7.48 -8.62 -24.66
N VAL A 189 -7.07 -8.13 -23.50
CA VAL A 189 -5.77 -8.47 -22.91
C VAL A 189 -5.74 -9.94 -22.50
N GLU A 190 -6.78 -10.44 -21.84
CA GLU A 190 -6.90 -11.83 -21.42
C GLU A 190 -6.92 -12.80 -22.61
N GLY A 191 -7.65 -12.45 -23.68
CA GLY A 191 -7.68 -13.21 -24.93
C GLY A 191 -6.31 -13.28 -25.61
N PHE A 192 -5.55 -12.17 -25.61
CA PHE A 192 -4.19 -12.15 -26.16
C PHE A 192 -3.24 -13.09 -25.40
N PHE A 193 -3.28 -13.08 -24.06
CA PHE A 193 -2.46 -13.99 -23.25
C PHE A 193 -2.89 -15.46 -23.40
N SER A 194 -4.19 -15.73 -23.48
CA SER A 194 -4.72 -17.09 -23.65
C SER A 194 -4.40 -17.69 -25.02
N SER A 195 -4.38 -16.86 -26.08
CA SER A 195 -4.00 -17.27 -27.43
C SER A 195 -2.51 -17.58 -27.58
N ARG A 196 -1.65 -17.05 -26.68
CA ARG A 196 -0.20 -17.23 -26.72
C ARG A 196 0.28 -18.47 -25.95
N ASN A 197 -0.60 -19.05 -25.14
CA ASN A 197 -0.39 -20.27 -24.36
C ASN A 197 -1.00 -21.53 -25.01
N LYS A 198 -1.49 -21.43 -26.25
CA LYS A 198 -1.86 -22.55 -27.13
C LYS A 198 -0.82 -22.69 -28.23
#